data_AF-A0A158C968-F1
#
_entry.id   AF-A0A158C968-F1
#
_cell.length_a   1.000
_cell.length_b   1.000
_cell.length_c   1.000
_cell.angle_alpha   90.00
_cell.angle_beta   90.00
_cell.angle_gamma   90.00
#
_symmetry.space_group_name_H-M   'P 1'
#
loop_
_entity.id
_entity.type
_entity.pdbx_description
1 polymer ?
#
loop_
_entity_poly.entity_id
_entity_poly.type
_entity_poly.pdbx_seq_one_letter_code
_entity_poly.pdbx_strand_id
1 'polypeptide(L)' 'MCYGNPHDLLELVASALPLRNELGHTGQEDFEYFCAYTGLREENVGADAFAWAKLAFLSAWRRRTENVAEQSTS' A
#
# COMPACT_ATOMS: atom_id res chain seq x y z
N MET A 1 -9.97 4.09 -19.84
CA MET A 1 -10.26 3.58 -18.48
C MET A 1 -10.02 4.74 -17.51
N CYS A 2 -11.05 5.51 -17.14
CA CYS A 2 -10.92 6.66 -16.23
C CYS A 2 -11.07 6.23 -14.76
N TYR A 3 -10.14 5.42 -14.25
CA TYR A 3 -10.11 5.06 -12.83
C TYR A 3 -9.66 6.21 -11.92
N GLY A 4 -9.34 7.38 -12.48
CA GLY A 4 -8.78 8.53 -11.77
C GLY A 4 -7.25 8.61 -11.92
N ASN A 5 -6.67 9.64 -11.34
CA ASN A 5 -5.22 9.82 -11.24
C ASN A 5 -4.69 8.95 -10.08
N PRO A 6 -3.78 7.98 -10.33
CA PRO A 6 -3.29 7.08 -9.28
C PRO A 6 -2.54 7.82 -8.17
N HIS A 7 -1.92 8.96 -8.47
CA HIS A 7 -1.22 9.78 -7.48
C HIS A 7 -2.21 10.42 -6.49
N ASP A 8 -3.32 10.95 -6.98
CA ASP A 8 -4.37 11.55 -6.13
C ASP A 8 -5.07 10.46 -5.27
N LEU A 9 -5.28 9.28 -5.86
CA LEU A 9 -5.87 8.14 -5.13
C LEU A 9 -4.95 7.60 -4.04
N LEU A 10 -3.63 7.68 -4.24
CA LEU A 10 -2.65 7.28 -3.23
C LEU A 10 -2.75 8.14 -1.97
N GLU A 11 -2.94 9.45 -2.11
CA GLU A 11 -3.13 10.33 -0.95
C GLU A 11 -4.38 9.95 -0.16
N LEU A 12 -5.48 9.67 -0.86
CA LEU A 12 -6.72 9.21 -0.22
C LEU A 12 -6.51 7.90 0.53
N VAL A 13 -5.88 6.89 -0.09
CA VAL A 13 -5.62 5.61 0.57
C VAL A 13 -4.68 5.77 1.75
N ALA A 14 -3.60 6.54 1.59
CA ALA A 14 -2.62 6.79 2.65
C ALA A 14 -3.27 7.42 3.90
N SER A 15 -4.23 8.33 3.72
CA SER A 15 -4.97 8.96 4.83
C SER A 15 -5.82 7.96 5.64
N ALA A 16 -6.21 6.84 5.04
CA ALA A 16 -7.05 5.82 5.65
C ALA A 16 -6.26 4.59 6.14
N LEU A 17 -4.92 4.61 6.05
CA LEU A 17 -4.10 3.51 6.55
C LEU A 17 -4.00 3.56 8.07
N PRO A 18 -4.05 2.40 8.75
CA PRO A 18 -3.63 2.33 10.14
C PRO A 18 -2.15 2.70 10.26
N LEU A 19 -1.77 3.27 11.41
CA LEU A 19 -0.41 3.78 11.64
C LEU A 19 0.64 2.68 11.52
N ARG A 20 0.37 1.49 12.09
CA ARG A 20 1.23 0.30 12.03
C ARG A 20 0.38 -0.96 11.98
N ASN A 21 0.92 -2.03 11.42
CA ASN A 21 0.33 -3.37 11.49
C ASN A 21 0.74 -4.12 12.77
N GLU A 22 0.30 -5.37 12.88
CA GLU A 22 0.61 -6.36 13.93
C GLU A 22 2.11 -6.54 14.20
N LEU A 23 2.95 -6.35 13.18
CA LEU A 23 4.41 -6.48 13.25
C LEU A 23 5.09 -5.14 13.61
N GLY A 24 4.30 -4.09 13.81
CA GLY A 24 4.81 -2.76 14.08
C GLY A 24 5.35 -2.05 12.84
N HIS A 25 5.05 -2.46 11.62
CA HIS A 25 5.48 -1.77 10.40
C HIS A 25 4.40 -0.85 9.86
N THR A 26 4.80 0.25 9.24
CA THR A 26 3.92 1.11 8.44
C THR A 26 3.70 0.48 7.07
N GLY A 27 2.59 0.83 6.41
CA GLY A 27 2.32 0.37 5.04
C GLY A 27 3.39 0.83 4.03
N GLN A 28 4.03 1.97 4.30
CA GLN A 28 5.13 2.49 3.48
C GLN A 28 6.41 1.65 3.62
N GLU A 29 6.80 1.30 4.85
CA GLU A 29 7.97 0.43 5.11
C GLU A 29 7.79 -0.94 4.43
N ASP A 30 6.61 -1.55 4.55
CA ASP A 30 6.33 -2.85 3.91
C ASP A 30 6.28 -2.74 2.38
N PHE A 31 5.83 -1.61 1.83
CA PHE A 31 5.87 -1.38 0.39
C PHE A 31 7.30 -1.19 -0.13
N GLU A 32 8.17 -0.50 0.61
CA GLU A 32 9.59 -0.36 0.28
C GLU A 32 10.29 -1.72 0.30
N TYR A 33 9.98 -2.55 1.31
CA TYR A 33 10.45 -3.94 1.36
C TYR A 33 9.95 -4.75 0.16
N PHE A 34 8.67 -4.64 -0.20
CA PHE A 34 8.11 -5.27 -1.39
C PHE A 34 8.84 -4.84 -2.66
N CYS A 35 9.15 -3.55 -2.83
CA CYS A 35 9.91 -3.06 -3.97
C CYS A 35 11.33 -3.64 -4.01
N ALA A 36 12.03 -3.66 -2.88
CA ALA A 36 13.36 -4.24 -2.78
C ALA A 36 13.37 -5.75 -3.08
N TYR A 37 12.35 -6.47 -2.60
CA TYR A 37 12.21 -7.91 -2.80
C TYR A 37 11.86 -8.30 -4.23
N THR A 38 10.94 -7.56 -4.87
CA THR A 38 10.46 -7.85 -6.23
C THR A 38 11.29 -7.22 -7.34
N GLY A 39 12.13 -6.23 -7.00
CA GLY A 39 12.84 -5.41 -7.98
C GLY A 39 11.95 -4.36 -8.65
N LEU A 40 10.75 -4.09 -8.13
CA LEU A 40 9.90 -3.00 -8.62
C LEU A 40 10.60 -1.66 -8.38
N ARG A 41 10.83 -0.91 -9.45
CA ARG A 41 11.43 0.43 -9.41
C ARG A 41 10.72 1.35 -10.38
N GLU A 42 10.44 2.57 -9.93
CA GLU A 42 9.76 3.58 -10.73
C GLU A 42 10.50 3.89 -12.05
N GLU A 43 11.84 3.95 -12.01
CA GLU A 43 12.70 4.15 -13.19
C GLU A 43 12.46 3.11 -14.31
N ASN A 44 12.04 1.90 -13.95
CA ASN A 44 11.85 0.80 -14.90
C ASN A 44 10.43 0.70 -15.43
N VAL A 45 9.43 1.09 -14.63
CA VAL A 45 8.00 0.89 -14.95
C VAL A 45 7.26 2.20 -15.25
N GLY A 46 7.86 3.35 -14.93
CA GLY A 46 7.25 4.66 -15.01
C GLY A 46 6.40 5.03 -13.79
N ALA A 47 6.23 6.33 -13.57
CA ALA A 47 5.55 6.91 -12.42
C ALA A 47 4.13 6.36 -12.22
N ASP A 48 3.33 6.27 -13.29
CA ASP A 48 1.93 5.84 -13.20
C ASP A 48 1.80 4.36 -12.85
N ALA A 49 2.61 3.49 -13.46
CA ALA A 49 2.59 2.06 -13.16
C ALA A 49 3.07 1.79 -11.72
N PHE A 50 4.09 2.53 -11.28
CA PHE A 50 4.57 2.47 -9.90
C PHE A 50 3.49 2.93 -8.91
N ALA A 51 2.80 4.03 -9.23
CA ALA A 51 1.70 4.55 -8.41
C ALA A 51 0.53 3.56 -8.30
N TRP A 52 0.13 2.92 -9.41
CA TRP A 52 -0.88 1.87 -9.39
C TRP A 52 -0.46 0.65 -8.57
N ALA A 53 0.80 0.22 -8.68
CA ALA A 53 1.33 -0.88 -7.88
C ALA A 53 1.29 -0.55 -6.37
N LYS A 54 1.72 0.67 -6.01
CA LYS A 54 1.67 1.17 -4.64
C LYS A 54 0.23 1.23 -4.12
N LEU A 55 -0.69 1.74 -4.92
CA LEU A 55 -2.11 1.85 -4.55
C LEU A 55 -2.72 0.48 -4.28
N ALA A 56 -2.47 -0.48 -5.17
CA ALA A 56 -2.96 -1.86 -5.03
C ALA A 56 -2.38 -2.53 -3.78
N PHE A 57 -1.08 -2.38 -3.54
CA PHE A 57 -0.41 -2.93 -2.37
C PHE A 57 -0.98 -2.36 -1.07
N LEU A 58 -1.02 -1.04 -0.93
CA LEU A 58 -1.50 -0.38 0.29
C LEU A 58 -2.99 -0.69 0.55
N SER A 59 -3.80 -0.81 -0.50
CA SER A 59 -5.20 -1.23 -0.36
C SER A 59 -5.33 -2.66 0.19
N ALA A 60 -4.47 -3.58 -0.26
CA ALA A 60 -4.46 -4.95 0.26
C ALA A 60 -3.88 -5.02 1.68
N TRP A 61 -2.82 -4.25 1.93
CA TRP A 61 -2.18 -4.15 3.24
C TRP A 61 -3.17 -3.66 4.31
N ARG A 62 -3.93 -2.60 4.00
CA ARG A 62 -4.98 -2.08 4.87
C ARG A 62 -6.00 -3.14 5.27
N ARG A 63 -6.61 -3.82 4.28
CA ARG A 63 -7.61 -4.88 4.53
C ARG A 63 -7.05 -6.00 5.40
N ARG A 64 -5.78 -6.36 5.19
CA ARG A 64 -5.13 -7.38 6.00
C ARG A 64 -4.98 -6.90 7.45
N THR A 65 -4.52 -5.69 7.67
CA THR A 65 -4.34 -5.13 9.02
C THR A 65 -5.68 -4.98 9.75
N GLU A 66 -6.73 -4.54 9.06
CA GLU A 66 -8.09 -4.45 9.64
C GLU A 66 -8.63 -5.82 10.05
N ASN A 67 -8.47 -6.85 9.21
CA ASN A 67 -8.95 -8.20 9.51
C ASN A 67 -8.25 -8.84 10.73
N VAL A 68 -6.97 -8.55 10.96
CA VAL A 68 -6.25 -9.10 12.13
C VAL A 68 -6.61 -8.35 13.41
N ALA A 69 -6.87 -7.05 13.33
CA ALA A 69 -7.41 -6.27 14.45
C ALA A 69 -8.78 -6.79 14.92
N GLU A 70 -9.67 -7.16 13.98
CA GLU A 70 -10.99 -7.75 14.29
C GLU A 70 -10.90 -9.15 14.92
N GLN A 71 -9.92 -9.97 14.51
CA GLN A 71 -9.73 -11.31 15.07
C GLN A 71 -9.10 -11.30 16.46
N SER A 72 -8.33 -10.25 16.80
CA SER A 72 -7.68 -10.11 18.11
C SER A 72 -8.63 -9.60 19.21
N THR A 73 -9.86 -9.22 18.87
CA THR A 73 -10.87 -8.71 19.80
C THR A 73 -12.01 -9.70 20.10
N SER A 74 -11.97 -10.93 19.55
CA SER A 74 -12.93 -12.02 19.84
C SER A 74 -12.36 -13.10 20.76
#